data_AF-A0A914Q822-F1
#
_entry.id   AF-A0A914Q822-F1
#
_cell.length_a   1.000
_cell.length_b   1.000
_cell.length_c   1.000
_cell.angle_alpha   90.00
_cell.angle_beta   90.00
_cell.angle_gamma   90.00
#
_symmetry.space_group_name_H-M   'P 1'
#
loop_
_entity.id
_entity.type
_entity.pdbx_description
1 polymer ?
#
loop_
_entity_poly.entity_id
_entity_poly.type
_entity_poly.pdbx_seq_one_letter_code
_entity_poly.pdbx_strand_id
1 'polypeptide(L)'
;MKRNQDVTVEQNALALPSRTKVKLKMCNLRLHSSGVFSNVYRGTIVEPEPRREIALKKTWPVKADEHRNIELILLLALSREKHKNIVQVIYTFQTISDRKDKRVSFFLCY
;
A
#
# COMPACT_ATOMS: atom_id res chain seq x y z
N MET A 1 29.06 -15.08 2.13
CA MET A 1 27.69 -14.60 2.42
C MET A 1 26.94 -14.44 1.11
N LYS A 2 25.94 -15.29 0.84
CA LYS A 2 25.10 -15.14 -0.37
C LYS A 2 24.17 -13.95 -0.14
N ARG A 3 24.27 -12.89 -0.96
CA ARG A 3 23.24 -11.83 -1.00
C ARG A 3 21.93 -12.52 -1.39
N ASN A 4 20.97 -12.58 -0.47
CA ASN A 4 19.61 -12.95 -0.84
C ASN A 4 19.20 -12.00 -1.96
N GLN A 5 18.80 -12.55 -3.11
CA GLN A 5 18.19 -11.75 -4.15
C GLN A 5 16.92 -11.15 -3.53
N ASP A 6 16.92 -9.84 -3.34
CA ASP A 6 15.76 -9.11 -2.85
C ASP A 6 14.60 -9.35 -3.82
N VAL A 7 13.66 -10.21 -3.41
CA VAL A 7 12.47 -10.52 -4.20
C VAL A 7 11.77 -9.19 -4.50
N THR A 8 11.74 -8.85 -5.79
CA THR A 8 11.11 -7.62 -6.27
C THR A 8 9.68 -7.96 -6.69
N VAL A 9 8.73 -7.24 -6.13
CA VAL A 9 7.30 -7.37 -6.42
C VAL A 9 6.89 -6.21 -7.30
N GLU A 10 6.33 -6.53 -8.47
CA GLU A 10 5.72 -5.55 -9.36
C GLU A 10 4.22 -5.45 -9.12
N GLN A 11 3.69 -4.22 -9.08
CA GLN A 11 2.28 -4.00 -8.82
C GLN A 11 1.74 -2.79 -9.57
N ASN A 12 0.62 -2.97 -10.28
CA ASN A 12 -0.13 -1.84 -10.82
C ASN A 12 -0.86 -1.12 -9.68
N ALA A 13 -0.68 0.20 -9.60
CA ALA A 13 -1.25 1.03 -8.55
C ALA A 13 -1.76 2.37 -9.08
N LEU A 14 -2.46 3.10 -8.23
CA LEU A 14 -2.86 4.49 -8.45
C LEU A 14 -2.00 5.39 -7.55
N ALA A 15 -1.28 6.31 -8.17
CA ALA A 15 -0.60 7.41 -7.49
C ALA A 15 -1.62 8.40 -6.95
N LEU A 16 -1.43 8.88 -5.72
CA LEU A 16 -2.33 9.81 -5.06
C LEU A 16 -1.60 11.13 -4.76
N PRO A 17 -2.28 12.28 -4.86
CA PRO A 17 -3.72 12.46 -5.14
C PRO A 17 -4.09 12.46 -6.63
N SER A 18 -3.11 12.43 -7.55
CA SER A 18 -3.34 12.60 -9.01
C SER A 18 -4.19 11.50 -9.66
N ARG A 19 -4.37 10.36 -8.99
CA ARG A 19 -5.06 9.15 -9.49
C ARG A 19 -4.45 8.61 -10.79
N THR A 20 -3.18 8.89 -11.03
CA THR A 20 -2.45 8.39 -12.21
C THR A 20 -2.11 6.91 -12.01
N LYS A 21 -2.35 6.09 -13.04
CA LYS A 21 -1.92 4.69 -13.03
C LYS A 21 -0.40 4.62 -13.11
N VAL A 22 0.22 3.85 -12.22
CA VAL A 22 1.68 3.66 -12.17
C VAL A 22 1.99 2.18 -11.95
N LYS A 23 3.17 1.76 -12.42
CA LYS A 23 3.73 0.45 -12.11
C LYS A 23 4.75 0.61 -10.99
N LEU A 24 4.47 0.01 -9.84
CA LEU A 24 5.37 0.02 -8.68
C LEU A 24 6.29 -1.19 -8.74
N LYS A 25 7.57 -0.98 -8.44
CA LYS A 25 8.50 -2.06 -8.07
C LYS A 25 8.88 -1.88 -6.61
N MET A 26 8.60 -2.90 -5.80
CA MET A 26 8.88 -2.89 -4.37
C MET A 26 9.79 -4.05 -4.01
N CYS A 27 10.67 -3.87 -3.03
CA CYS A 27 11.53 -4.92 -2.51
C CYS A 27 11.55 -4.88 -0.97
N ASN A 28 12.20 -5.87 -0.36
CA ASN A 28 12.37 -5.96 1.09
C ASN A 28 11.05 -5.95 1.87
N LEU A 29 9.98 -6.46 1.26
CA LEU A 29 8.66 -6.56 1.87
C LEU A 29 8.68 -7.60 2.99
N ARG A 30 8.48 -7.12 4.23
CA ARG A 30 8.41 -7.97 5.42
C ARG A 30 7.26 -7.54 6.31
N LEU A 31 6.61 -8.51 6.97
CA LEU A 31 5.58 -8.21 7.95
C LEU A 31 6.19 -7.35 9.06
N HIS A 32 5.58 -6.20 9.33
CA HIS A 32 5.99 -5.28 10.37
C HIS A 32 5.07 -5.37 11.60
N SER A 33 3.76 -5.47 11.37
CA SER A 33 2.77 -5.62 12.43
C SER A 33 1.49 -6.29 11.92
N SER A 34 0.77 -6.94 12.83
CA SER A 34 -0.53 -7.58 12.57
C SER A 34 -1.57 -7.02 13.54
N GLY A 35 -2.56 -6.33 12.98
CA GLY A 35 -3.73 -5.84 13.71
C GLY A 35 -4.98 -6.63 13.35
N VAL A 36 -6.05 -6.42 14.13
CA VAL A 36 -7.34 -7.11 13.95
C VAL A 36 -7.94 -6.89 12.54
N PHE A 37 -7.73 -5.70 11.96
CA PHE A 37 -8.34 -5.30 10.68
C PHE A 37 -7.34 -5.20 9.52
N SER A 38 -6.04 -5.37 9.79
CA SER A 38 -5.01 -5.14 8.77
C SER A 38 -3.67 -5.72 9.17
N ASN A 39 -2.86 -6.05 8.16
CA ASN A 39 -1.43 -6.26 8.34
C ASN A 39 -0.65 -5.07 7.78
N VAL A 40 0.41 -4.68 8.45
CA VAL A 40 1.35 -3.66 7.96
C VAL A 40 2.64 -4.35 7.59
N TYR A 41 3.12 -4.09 6.38
CA TYR A 41 4.40 -4.55 5.88
C TYR A 41 5.34 -3.35 5.74
N ARG A 42 6.62 -3.54 6.05
CA ARG A 42 7.68 -2.58 5.74
C ARG A 42 8.34 -3.00 4.44
N GLY A 43 8.71 -2.05 3.61
CA GLY A 43 9.47 -2.33 2.39
C GLY A 43 10.06 -1.08 1.78
N THR A 44 10.54 -1.20 0.55
CA THR A 44 11.16 -0.11 -0.19
C THR A 44 10.63 -0.06 -1.61
N ILE A 45 10.11 1.10 -2.03
CA ILE A 45 9.82 1.37 -3.44
C ILE A 45 11.14 1.62 -4.15
N VAL A 46 11.39 0.88 -5.23
CA VAL A 46 12.54 1.05 -6.12
C VAL A 46 12.11 1.84 -7.36
N GLU A 47 10.91 1.57 -7.88
CA GLU A 47 10.33 2.35 -8.96
C GLU A 47 8.87 2.72 -8.62
N PRO A 48 8.45 3.98 -8.87
CA PRO A 48 9.23 5.07 -9.47
C PRO A 48 10.26 5.68 -8.49
N GLU A 49 11.34 6.25 -9.04
CA GLU A 49 12.38 6.96 -8.28
C GLU A 49 11.85 8.30 -7.69
N PRO A 50 12.51 8.87 -6.66
CA PRO A 50 13.59 8.29 -5.88
C PRO A 50 13.13 7.09 -5.05
N ARG A 51 14.04 6.14 -4.79
CA ARG A 51 13.87 5.02 -3.88
C ARG A 51 13.48 5.47 -2.47
N ARG A 52 12.43 4.89 -1.88
CA ARG A 52 11.90 5.31 -0.54
C ARG A 52 11.44 4.13 0.28
N GLU A 53 11.67 4.18 1.59
CA GLU A 53 11.04 3.26 2.52
C GLU A 53 9.55 3.56 2.65
N ILE A 54 8.75 2.52 2.77
CA ILE A 54 7.29 2.62 2.86
C ILE A 54 6.71 1.68 3.90
N ALA A 55 5.55 2.08 4.42
CA ALA A 55 4.63 1.19 5.12
C ALA A 55 3.50 0.80 4.16
N LEU A 56 3.32 -0.49 3.92
CA LEU A 56 2.28 -1.07 3.09
C LEU A 56 1.21 -1.68 4.00
N LYS A 57 0.03 -1.07 4.07
CA LYS A 57 -1.07 -1.57 4.90
C LYS A 57 -2.06 -2.39 4.05
N LYS A 58 -2.11 -3.68 4.34
CA LYS A 58 -3.02 -4.66 3.75
C LYS A 58 -4.30 -4.73 4.56
N THR A 59 -5.43 -4.41 3.93
CA THR A 59 -6.77 -4.50 4.51
C THR A 59 -7.62 -5.50 3.74
N TRP A 60 -8.52 -6.18 4.44
CA TRP A 60 -9.49 -7.08 3.83
C TRP A 60 -10.91 -6.59 4.13
N PRO A 61 -11.84 -6.72 3.16
CA PRO A 61 -13.22 -6.32 3.36
C PRO A 61 -13.88 -7.23 4.40
N VAL A 62 -14.62 -6.62 5.32
CA VAL A 62 -15.40 -7.35 6.33
C VAL A 62 -16.63 -8.01 5.68
N LYS A 63 -17.22 -7.36 4.67
CA LYS A 63 -18.29 -7.90 3.81
C LYS A 63 -17.93 -7.74 2.33
N ALA A 64 -18.34 -8.70 1.50
CA ALA A 64 -18.01 -8.75 0.07
C ALA A 64 -18.39 -7.46 -0.71
N ASP A 65 -19.43 -6.74 -0.26
CA ASP A 65 -19.96 -5.56 -0.94
C ASP A 65 -19.53 -4.21 -0.32
N GLU A 66 -18.91 -4.21 0.87
CA GLU A 66 -18.42 -2.99 1.52
C GLU A 66 -17.09 -2.55 0.89
N HIS A 67 -17.18 -1.89 -0.26
CA HIS A 67 -16.03 -1.41 -1.05
C HIS A 67 -15.43 -0.08 -0.55
N ARG A 68 -16.01 0.54 0.49
CA ARG A 68 -15.55 1.85 0.97
C ARG A 68 -14.52 1.67 2.07
N ASN A 69 -13.24 1.79 1.71
CA ASN A 69 -12.16 1.91 2.68
C ASN A 69 -12.22 3.31 3.33
N ILE A 70 -12.93 3.41 4.47
CA ILE A 70 -13.15 4.67 5.20
C ILE A 70 -11.82 5.32 5.60
N GLU A 71 -10.84 4.53 6.03
CA GLU A 71 -9.52 5.03 6.41
C GLU A 71 -8.82 5.73 5.24
N LEU A 72 -8.82 5.12 4.05
CA LEU A 72 -8.28 5.74 2.84
C LEU A 72 -9.01 7.03 2.49
N ILE A 73 -10.35 7.06 2.62
CA ILE A 73 -11.14 8.27 2.35
C ILE A 73 -10.77 9.39 3.32
N LEU A 74 -10.67 9.09 4.62
CA LEU A 74 -10.29 10.07 5.65
C LEU A 74 -8.86 10.59 5.42
N LEU A 75 -7.90 9.70 5.15
CA LEU A 75 -6.53 10.11 4.89
C LEU A 75 -6.40 10.96 3.63
N LEU A 76 -7.16 10.65 2.56
CA LEU A 76 -7.19 11.48 1.35
C LEU A 76 -7.84 12.84 1.58
N ALA A 77 -8.88 12.91 2.42
CA ALA A 77 -9.51 14.17 2.79
C ALA A 77 -8.58 15.06 3.63
N LEU A 78 -7.82 14.47 4.56
CA LEU A 78 -6.81 15.17 5.37
C LEU A 78 -5.57 15.55 4.56
N SER A 79 -5.20 14.74 3.57
CA SER A 79 -4.01 14.98 2.71
C SER A 79 -4.25 15.98 1.58
N ARG A 80 -5.32 16.79 1.64
CA ARG A 80 -5.56 17.89 0.69
C ARG A 80 -4.38 18.87 0.65
N GLU A 81 -3.77 19.11 1.81
CA GLU A 81 -2.51 19.83 1.94
C GLU A 81 -1.50 18.92 2.66
N LYS A 82 -0.25 18.92 2.18
CA LYS A 82 0.80 18.10 2.79
C LYS A 82 1.13 18.67 4.17
N HIS A 83 0.90 17.88 5.22
CA HIS A 83 1.18 18.28 6.60
C HIS A 83 2.30 17.42 7.22
N LYS A 84 3.31 18.06 7.84
CA LYS A 84 4.51 17.38 8.37
C LYS A 84 4.25 16.34 9.47
N ASN A 85 3.10 16.44 10.15
CA ASN A 85 2.71 15.55 11.26
C ASN A 85 1.60 14.55 10.90
N ILE A 86 1.24 14.44 9.61
CA ILE A 86 0.20 13.50 9.15
C ILE A 86 0.84 12.63 8.06
N VAL A 87 0.74 11.32 8.24
CA VAL A 87 1.23 10.35 7.25
C VAL A 87 0.51 10.52 5.92
N GLN A 88 1.26 10.50 4.82
CA GLN A 88 0.69 10.73 3.50
C GLN A 88 0.48 9.42 2.77
N VAL A 89 -0.72 9.20 2.24
CA VAL A 89 -0.97 8.09 1.32
C VAL A 89 -0.46 8.47 -0.07
N ILE A 90 0.53 7.72 -0.55
CA ILE A 90 1.21 8.00 -1.83
C ILE A 90 0.70 7.11 -2.97
N TYR A 91 0.30 5.87 -2.65
CA TYR A 91 -0.24 4.93 -3.61
C TYR A 91 -1.34 4.06 -3.01
N THR A 92 -2.26 3.61 -3.85
CA THR A 92 -3.24 2.59 -3.50
C THR A 92 -3.38 1.56 -4.62
N PHE A 93 -3.60 0.30 -4.27
CA PHE A 93 -3.92 -0.75 -5.23
C PHE A 93 -4.79 -1.83 -4.60
N GLN A 94 -5.41 -2.66 -5.44
CA GLN A 94 -6.19 -3.80 -5.01
C GLN A 94 -5.64 -5.07 -5.66
N THR A 95 -5.63 -6.17 -4.91
CA THR A 95 -5.32 -7.49 -5.45
C THR A 95 -6.46 -8.44 -5.16
N ILE A 96 -6.70 -9.39 -6.06
CA ILE A 96 -7.62 -10.50 -5.81
C ILE A 96 -6.82 -11.56 -5.06
N SER A 97 -7.30 -12.01 -3.91
CA SER A 97 -6.65 -13.12 -3.21
C SER A 97 -7.14 -14.45 -3.77
N ASP A 98 -6.21 -15.33 -4.14
CA ASP A 98 -6.49 -16.68 -4.68
C ASP A 98 -7.38 -17.54 -3.79
N ARG A 99 -7.43 -17.25 -2.48
CA ARG A 99 -8.13 -18.11 -1.53
C ARG A 99 -9.65 -17.96 -1.52
N LYS A 100 -10.24 -16.81 -1.92
CA LYS A 100 -11.71 -16.56 -1.77
C LYS A 100 -12.29 -15.42 -2.65
N ASP A 101 -11.67 -15.04 -3.77
CA ASP A 101 -12.11 -13.88 -4.59
C ASP A 101 -12.27 -12.57 -3.78
N LYS A 102 -11.58 -12.47 -2.64
CA LYS A 102 -11.63 -11.27 -1.80
C LYS A 102 -10.66 -10.25 -2.34
N ARG A 103 -11.19 -9.07 -2.69
CA ARG A 103 -10.38 -7.90 -3.03
C ARG A 103 -9.67 -7.41 -1.78
N VAL A 104 -8.36 -7.43 -1.78
CA VAL A 104 -7.53 -6.89 -0.71
C VAL A 104 -7.09 -5.51 -1.15
N SER A 105 -7.30 -4.50 -0.29
CA SER A 105 -6.84 -3.14 -0.56
C SER A 105 -5.53 -2.87 0.16
N PHE A 106 -4.62 -2.25 -0.56
CA PHE A 106 -3.32 -1.84 -0.08
C PHE A 106 -3.16 -0.34 -0.24
N PHE A 107 -2.65 0.31 0.78
CA PHE A 107 -2.18 1.68 0.68
C PHE A 107 -0.77 1.80 1.26
N LEU A 108 0.00 2.66 0.62
CA LEU A 108 1.39 2.92 0.92
C LEU A 108 1.50 4.30 1.56
N CYS A 109 2.11 4.35 2.74
CA CYS A 109 2.31 5.58 3.50
C CYS A 109 3.79 5.90 3.69
N TYR A 110 4.07 7.21 3.78
CA TYR A 110 5.33 7.81 4.19
C TYR A 110 5.06 8.85 5.27
#